data_AF-A0A8S9KHW7-F1
#
_entry.id   AF-A0A8S9KHW7-F1
#
_cell.length_a   1.000
_cell.length_b   1.000
_cell.length_c   1.000
_cell.angle_alpha   90.00
_cell.angle_beta   90.00
_cell.angle_gamma   90.00
#
_symmetry.space_group_name_H-M   'P 1'
#
loop_
_entity.id
_entity.type
_entity.pdbx_description
1 polymer ?
#
loop_
_entity_poly.entity_id
_entity_poly.type
_entity_poly.pdbx_seq_one_letter_code
_entity_poly.pdbx_strand_id
1 'polypeptide(L)'
;MNEMVSLWETKISNSLEKTHIPEEQVLKLIQESPVPINVLLAINHSVFVKGDQTNFTIEPSFGLEASQIYPDVKYTSIEEYLSHFA
;
A
#
# COMPACT_ATOMS: atom_id res chain seq x y z
N MET A 1 1.91 -1.54 5.14
CA MET A 1 0.64 -1.21 5.84
C MET A 1 0.86 -0.96 7.33
N ASN A 2 1.44 -1.90 8.09
CA ASN A 2 1.61 -1.74 9.56
C ASN A 2 2.35 -0.44 9.96
N GLU A 3 3.48 -0.13 9.32
CA GLU A 3 4.23 1.11 9.60
C GLU A 3 3.41 2.38 9.29
N MET A 4 2.61 2.35 8.21
CA MET A 4 1.72 3.46 7.85
C MET A 4 0.61 3.65 8.89
N VAL A 5 0.04 2.56 9.42
CA VAL A 5 -0.95 2.62 10.51
C VAL A 5 -0.31 3.20 11.77
N SER A 6 0.87 2.73 12.18
CA SER A 6 1.58 3.26 13.36
C SER A 6 1.91 4.75 13.24
N LEU A 7 2.32 5.19 12.03
CA LEU A 7 2.55 6.62 11.74
C LEU A 7 1.25 7.41 11.86
N TRP A 8 0.15 6.88 11.33
CA TRP A 8 -1.15 7.53 11.39
C TRP A 8 -1.70 7.63 12.81
N GLU A 9 -1.65 6.56 13.61
CA GLU A 9 -2.02 6.53 15.02
C GLU A 9 -1.28 7.60 15.84
N THR A 10 0.01 7.79 15.54
CA THR A 10 0.83 8.84 16.14
C THR A 10 0.32 10.23 15.78
N LYS A 11 -0.01 10.48 14.50
CA LYS A 11 -0.52 11.78 14.04
C LYS A 11 -1.86 12.13 14.66
N ILE A 12 -2.78 11.17 14.74
CA ILE A 12 -4.12 11.40 15.33
C ILE A 12 -4.15 11.26 16.86
N SER A 13 -3.01 10.95 17.50
CA SER A 13 -2.90 10.69 18.94
C SER A 13 -3.95 9.69 19.46
N ASN A 14 -4.27 8.68 18.65
CA ASN A 14 -5.28 7.69 18.96
C ASN A 14 -4.90 6.31 18.40
N SER A 15 -5.19 5.26 19.16
CA SER A 15 -5.01 3.88 18.72
C SER A 15 -6.22 3.41 17.94
N LEU A 16 -5.98 2.76 16.80
CA LEU A 16 -7.01 2.17 15.97
C LEU A 16 -7.23 0.71 16.36
N GLU A 17 -8.49 0.27 16.33
CA GLU A 17 -8.81 -1.15 16.36
C GLU A 17 -8.35 -1.80 15.04
N LYS A 18 -7.63 -2.93 15.14
CA LYS A 18 -6.99 -3.59 14.01
C LYS A 18 -7.60 -4.97 13.83
N THR A 19 -8.05 -5.27 12.62
CA THR A 19 -8.49 -6.61 12.22
C THR A 19 -7.56 -7.14 11.14
N HIS A 20 -7.01 -8.32 11.35
CA HIS A 20 -6.22 -9.02 10.34
C HIS A 20 -7.11 -9.99 9.57
N ILE A 21 -7.14 -9.85 8.24
CA ILE A 21 -7.91 -10.71 7.35
C ILE A 21 -6.91 -11.62 6.61
N PRO A 22 -7.03 -12.96 6.73
CA PRO A 22 -6.15 -13.88 6.02
C PRO A 22 -6.44 -13.88 4.51
N GLU A 23 -5.44 -14.27 3.71
CA GLU A 23 -5.51 -14.23 2.25
C GLU A 23 -6.72 -14.99 1.70
N GLU A 24 -7.03 -16.17 2.25
CA GLU A 24 -8.13 -17.02 1.78
C GLU A 24 -9.49 -16.30 1.91
N GLN A 25 -9.66 -15.49 2.95
CA GLN A 25 -10.89 -14.70 3.12
C GLN A 25 -10.95 -13.55 2.12
N VAL A 26 -9.83 -12.91 1.81
CA VAL A 26 -9.76 -11.86 0.77
C VAL A 26 -10.11 -12.45 -0.60
N LEU A 27 -9.55 -13.61 -0.95
CA LEU A 27 -9.84 -14.31 -2.21
C LEU A 27 -11.33 -14.67 -2.34
N LYS A 28 -11.94 -15.13 -1.25
CA LYS A 28 -13.39 -15.38 -1.21
C LYS A 28 -14.19 -14.11 -1.46
N LEU A 29 -13.84 -13.01 -0.79
CA LEU A 29 -14.51 -11.70 -0.99
C LEU A 29 -14.39 -11.21 -2.43
N ILE A 30 -13.25 -11.41 -3.10
CA ILE A 30 -13.08 -11.06 -4.53
C ILE A 30 -14.06 -11.85 -5.39
N GLN A 31 -14.22 -13.16 -5.16
CA GLN A 31 -15.12 -14.01 -5.95
C GLN A 31 -16.59 -13.67 -5.74
N GLU A 32 -16.98 -13.30 -4.52
CA GLU A 32 -18.38 -13.05 -4.14
C GLU A 32 -18.83 -11.60 -4.40
N SER A 33 -17.91 -10.65 -4.56
CA SER A 33 -18.23 -9.23 -4.73
C SER A 33 -18.65 -8.89 -6.17
N PRO A 34 -19.60 -7.96 -6.36
CA PRO A 34 -19.98 -7.48 -7.70
C PRO A 34 -18.91 -6.56 -8.29
N VAL A 35 -18.98 -6.35 -9.62
CA VAL A 35 -18.22 -5.28 -10.28
C VAL A 35 -18.77 -3.91 -9.85
N PRO A 36 -17.91 -2.93 -9.49
CA PRO A 36 -16.44 -2.92 -9.60
C PRO A 36 -15.69 -3.33 -8.31
N ILE A 37 -16.38 -3.74 -7.26
CA ILE A 37 -15.78 -4.00 -5.94
C ILE A 37 -14.77 -5.15 -5.99
N ASN A 38 -15.07 -6.23 -6.72
CA ASN A 38 -14.14 -7.33 -6.89
C ASN A 38 -12.80 -6.91 -7.52
N VAL A 39 -12.81 -5.96 -8.47
CA VAL A 39 -11.60 -5.42 -9.10
C VAL A 39 -10.77 -4.64 -8.07
N LEU A 40 -11.41 -3.79 -7.26
CA LEU A 40 -10.72 -3.06 -6.19
C LEU A 40 -10.11 -4.00 -5.16
N LEU A 41 -10.83 -5.04 -4.75
CA LEU A 41 -10.32 -6.06 -3.84
C LEU A 41 -9.15 -6.85 -4.44
N ALA A 42 -9.21 -7.19 -5.73
CA ALA A 42 -8.12 -7.87 -6.43
C ALA A 42 -6.85 -7.01 -6.51
N ILE A 43 -6.99 -5.70 -6.78
CA ILE A 43 -5.86 -4.76 -6.75
C ILE A 43 -5.26 -4.69 -5.34
N ASN A 44 -6.10 -4.55 -4.31
CA ASN A 44 -5.63 -4.51 -2.92
C ASN A 44 -4.97 -5.81 -2.48
N HIS A 45 -5.44 -6.96 -2.96
CA HIS A 45 -4.81 -8.26 -2.71
C HIS A 45 -3.41 -8.33 -3.33
N SER A 46 -3.26 -7.93 -4.61
CA SER A 46 -1.96 -7.84 -5.28
C SER A 46 -0.98 -6.93 -4.53
N VAL A 47 -1.44 -5.75 -4.10
CA VAL A 47 -0.59 -4.76 -3.40
C VAL A 47 -0.25 -5.18 -1.97
N PHE A 48 -1.25 -5.52 -1.15
CA PHE A 48 -1.06 -5.66 0.31
C PHE A 48 -0.85 -7.10 0.78
N VAL A 49 -1.15 -8.10 -0.04
CA VAL A 49 -0.97 -9.52 0.31
C VAL A 49 0.16 -10.14 -0.51
N LYS A 50 0.15 -9.99 -1.84
CA LYS A 50 1.24 -10.51 -2.70
C LYS A 50 2.48 -9.62 -2.71
N GLY A 51 2.32 -8.32 -2.43
CA GLY A 51 3.42 -7.37 -2.39
C GLY A 51 3.99 -7.06 -3.77
N ASP A 52 3.18 -7.12 -4.83
CA ASP A 52 3.64 -7.06 -6.23
C ASP A 52 4.34 -5.74 -6.60
N GLN A 53 4.29 -4.71 -5.74
CA GLN A 53 5.06 -3.48 -5.92
C GLN A 53 6.53 -3.61 -5.52
N THR A 54 6.88 -4.56 -4.64
CA THR A 54 8.22 -4.66 -4.03
C THR A 54 8.72 -6.10 -3.84
N ASN A 55 8.01 -7.12 -4.33
CA ASN A 55 8.39 -8.52 -4.21
C ASN A 55 9.43 -8.99 -5.25
N PHE A 56 10.03 -8.04 -5.97
CA PHE A 56 11.08 -8.27 -6.96
C PHE A 56 12.16 -7.18 -6.86
N THR A 57 13.32 -7.46 -7.46
CA THR A 57 14.42 -6.49 -7.58
C THR A 57 14.40 -5.87 -8.97
N ILE A 58 14.51 -4.55 -9.07
CA ILE A 58 14.62 -3.85 -10.35
C ILE A 58 16.00 -4.13 -10.95
N GLU A 59 16.04 -4.76 -12.12
CA GLU A 59 17.27 -4.97 -12.88
C GLU A 59 17.39 -3.98 -14.04
N PRO A 60 18.60 -3.49 -14.36
CA PRO A 60 18.81 -2.56 -15.47
C PRO A 60 18.33 -3.06 -16.84
N SER A 61 18.14 -4.37 -17.00
CA SER A 61 17.64 -4.99 -18.23
C SER A 61 16.16 -4.70 -18.52
N PHE A 62 15.37 -4.34 -17.51
CA PHE A 62 13.93 -4.10 -17.68
C PHE A 62 13.41 -2.83 -17.00
N GLY A 63 14.19 -2.19 -16.12
CA GLY A 63 13.73 -1.00 -15.42
C GLY A 63 14.85 -0.17 -14.81
N LEU A 64 14.50 1.07 -14.45
CA LEU A 64 15.33 2.00 -13.71
C LEU A 64 14.51 2.55 -12.54
N GLU A 65 15.18 2.93 -11.44
CA GLU A 65 14.51 3.58 -10.33
C GLU A 65 14.50 5.11 -10.50
N ALA A 66 13.31 5.71 -10.55
CA ALA A 66 13.09 7.13 -10.75
C ALA A 66 13.83 8.00 -9.71
N SER A 67 13.82 7.61 -8.42
CA SER A 67 14.50 8.38 -7.37
C SER A 67 16.02 8.42 -7.54
N GLN A 68 16.60 7.41 -8.20
CA GLN A 68 18.04 7.36 -8.48
C GLN A 68 18.43 8.18 -9.71
N ILE A 69 17.59 8.19 -10.75
CA ILE A 69 17.89 8.89 -12.01
C ILE A 69 17.44 10.36 -12.01
N TYR A 70 16.52 10.74 -11.11
CA TYR A 70 16.07 12.12 -10.93
C TYR A 70 16.23 12.57 -9.46
N PRO A 71 17.45 12.58 -8.91
CA PRO A 71 17.69 12.85 -7.48
C PRO A 71 17.32 14.28 -7.06
N ASP A 72 17.24 15.22 -8.01
CA ASP A 72 16.89 16.61 -7.74
C ASP A 72 15.38 16.83 -7.56
N VAL A 73 14.55 15.85 -7.91
CA VAL A 73 13.09 15.94 -7.76
C VAL A 73 12.71 15.71 -6.30
N LYS A 74 12.22 16.77 -5.65
CA LYS A 74 11.68 16.71 -4.30
C LYS A 74 10.28 16.11 -4.33
N TYR A 75 10.12 14.88 -3.84
CA TYR A 75 8.82 14.25 -3.66
C TYR A 75 8.30 14.48 -2.23
N THR A 76 6.98 14.56 -2.10
CA THR A 76 6.30 14.63 -0.79
C THR A 76 6.39 13.29 -0.10
N SER A 77 6.85 13.27 1.16
CA SER A 77 6.92 12.03 1.94
C SER A 77 5.53 11.59 2.43
N ILE A 78 5.38 10.32 2.81
CA ILE A 78 4.14 9.83 3.42
C ILE A 78 3.82 10.61 4.70
N GLU A 79 4.83 10.92 5.51
CA GLU A 79 4.66 11.69 6.73
C GLU A 79 4.14 13.10 6.46
N GLU A 80 4.72 13.80 5.49
CA GLU A 80 4.28 15.13 5.07
C GLU A 80 2.85 15.10 4.54
N TYR A 81 2.55 14.14 3.65
CA TYR A 81 1.23 14.01 3.06
C TYR A 81 0.15 13.75 4.10
N LEU A 82 0.39 12.84 5.06
CA LEU A 82 -0.58 12.53 6.11
C LEU A 82 -0.81 13.72 7.06
N SER A 83 0.16 14.62 7.24
CA SER A 83 -0.03 15.85 8.05
C SER A 83 -1.11 16.80 7.49
N HIS A 84 -1.55 16.64 6.24
CA HIS A 84 -2.65 17.44 5.70
C HIS A 84 -4.04 16.99 6.19
N PHE A 85 -4.14 15.82 6.82
CA PHE A 85 -5.41 15.22 7.23
C PHE A 85 -5.61 15.17 8.75
N ALA A 86 -4.55 15.43 9.54
CA ALA A 86 -4.53 15.32 11.00
C ALA A 86 -4.11 16.65 11.64
#